data_AF-A0A815NWP9-F1
#
_entry.id   AF-A0A815NWP9-F1
#
_cell.length_a   1.000
_cell.length_b   1.000
_cell.length_c   1.000
_cell.angle_alpha   90.00
_cell.angle_beta   90.00
_cell.angle_gamma   90.00
#
_symmetry.space_group_name_H-M   'P 1'
#
loop_
_entity.id
_entity.type
_entity.pdbx_description
1 polymer ?
#
loop_
_entity_poly.entity_id
_entity_poly.type
_entity_poly.pdbx_seq_one_letter_code
_entity_poly.pdbx_strand_id
1 'polypeptide(L)'
;MIEININLLLSLFWLAISVGVLIPGLWLLFDGKTNITIINIILQRFYLFGKLKNEKQILTDVPKSYFRHFYIFGLLINIVLFLFYRSSYVLFIIFICHMFRRLYECIYVHRFSQNASMSFLHYLTGIIHYPLVGLTIITDDKYSLKHISIVNYCFALLLFLNASYIQHRVHLTLAQNRRKENENYPIPNGYWAFEYFSCPNYIAEIFIYISFLFLSHRTLCFMSLTIWVIVNQCLSALLTHR
;
A
#
# COMPACT_ATOMS: atom_id res chain seq x y z
N MET A 1 25.12 19.86 19.47
CA MET A 1 24.83 18.53 18.89
C MET A 1 23.44 18.63 18.29
N ILE A 2 23.29 18.56 16.96
CA ILE A 2 21.98 18.70 16.31
C ILE A 2 21.20 17.43 16.61
N GLU A 3 20.17 17.52 17.45
CA GLU A 3 19.27 16.40 17.70
C GLU A 3 18.43 16.18 16.43
N ILE A 4 18.66 15.05 15.75
CA ILE A 4 17.95 14.74 14.50
C ILE A 4 16.47 14.53 14.83
N ASN A 5 15.61 15.42 14.33
CA ASN A 5 14.16 15.26 14.47
C ASN A 5 13.68 14.12 13.56
N ILE A 6 13.53 12.92 14.14
CA ILE A 6 13.11 11.72 13.41
C ILE A 6 11.71 11.88 12.82
N ASN A 7 10.81 12.64 13.48
CA ASN A 7 9.48 12.94 12.94
C ASN A 7 9.59 13.70 11.62
N LEU A 8 10.42 14.75 11.58
CA LEU A 8 10.66 15.51 10.36
C LEU A 8 11.30 14.66 9.27
N LEU A 9 12.30 13.83 9.61
CA LEU A 9 12.97 12.97 8.64
C LEU A 9 12.00 11.97 7.98
N LEU A 10 11.18 11.29 8.77
CA LEU A 10 10.16 10.37 8.24
C LEU A 10 9.09 11.11 7.43
N SER A 11 8.70 12.31 7.85
CA SER A 11 7.77 13.15 7.09
C SER A 11 8.31 13.49 5.71
N LEU A 12 9.57 13.96 5.65
CA LEU A 12 10.25 14.27 4.40
C LEU A 12 10.38 13.05 3.51
N PHE A 13 10.70 11.88 4.08
CA PHE A 13 10.75 10.63 3.34
C PHE A 13 9.39 10.31 2.68
N TRP A 14 8.30 10.28 3.46
CA TRP A 14 6.96 9.96 2.96
C TRP A 14 6.49 10.95 1.90
N LEU A 15 6.73 12.25 2.10
CA LEU A 15 6.38 13.28 1.12
C LEU A 15 7.25 13.18 -0.14
N ALA A 16 8.54 12.91 -0.01
CA ALA A 16 9.44 12.79 -1.16
C ALA A 16 9.02 11.62 -2.06
N ILE A 17 8.71 10.45 -1.49
CA ILE A 17 8.21 9.32 -2.28
C ILE A 17 6.82 9.63 -2.85
N SER A 18 5.95 10.34 -2.14
CA SER A 18 4.64 10.77 -2.64
C SER A 18 4.77 11.65 -3.87
N VAL A 19 5.65 12.65 -3.84
CA VAL A 19 5.92 13.55 -4.98
C VAL A 19 6.58 12.80 -6.12
N GLY A 20 7.57 11.95 -5.79
CA GLY A 20 8.28 11.10 -6.76
C GLY A 20 7.34 10.12 -7.47
N VAL A 21 6.21 9.79 -6.85
CA VAL A 21 5.16 8.98 -7.45
C VAL A 21 4.13 9.86 -8.18
N LEU A 22 3.56 10.85 -7.52
CA LEU A 22 2.47 11.66 -8.07
C LEU A 22 2.86 12.33 -9.40
N ILE A 23 4.02 12.99 -9.46
CA ILE A 23 4.42 13.77 -10.65
C ILE A 23 4.52 12.88 -11.89
N PRO A 24 5.29 11.77 -11.87
CA PRO A 24 5.42 10.98 -13.09
C PRO A 24 4.17 10.17 -13.42
N GLY A 25 3.36 9.82 -12.42
CA GLY A 25 2.09 9.15 -12.65
C GLY A 25 1.04 10.04 -13.30
N LEU A 26 0.92 11.29 -12.85
CA LEU A 26 0.06 12.28 -13.52
C LEU A 26 0.55 12.53 -14.94
N TRP A 27 1.86 12.66 -15.13
CA TRP A 27 2.44 12.81 -16.46
C TRP A 27 2.10 11.64 -17.39
N LEU A 28 2.14 10.39 -16.89
CA LEU A 28 1.71 9.21 -17.63
C LEU A 28 0.20 9.22 -17.94
N LEU A 29 -0.64 9.74 -17.03
CA LEU A 29 -2.07 9.93 -17.27
C LEU A 29 -2.36 11.01 -18.33
N PHE A 30 -1.49 11.98 -18.59
CA PHE A 30 -1.75 12.97 -19.65
C PHE A 30 -1.12 12.59 -21.00
N ASP A 31 -1.01 11.28 -21.28
CA ASP A 31 -0.35 10.73 -22.47
C ASP A 31 1.06 11.28 -22.66
N GLY A 32 1.74 11.55 -21.55
CA GLY A 32 3.08 12.12 -21.48
C GLY A 32 4.03 11.38 -22.41
N LYS A 33 4.29 11.98 -23.57
CA LYS A 33 5.34 11.59 -24.49
C LYS A 33 6.44 12.61 -24.33
N THR A 34 7.59 12.21 -23.78
CA THR A 34 8.81 13.04 -23.88
C THR A 34 9.66 12.55 -25.04
N ASN A 35 10.47 13.44 -25.61
CA ASN A 35 11.47 13.07 -26.61
C ASN A 35 12.63 12.24 -25.99
N ILE A 36 12.70 12.14 -24.66
CA ILE A 36 13.78 11.44 -23.95
C ILE A 36 13.32 10.01 -23.63
N THR A 37 13.79 9.06 -24.44
CA THR A 37 13.39 7.65 -24.39
C THR A 37 13.65 7.02 -23.02
N ILE A 38 14.76 7.38 -22.35
CA ILE A 38 15.14 6.81 -21.05
C ILE A 38 14.15 7.20 -19.94
N ILE A 39 13.70 8.46 -19.93
CA ILE A 39 12.73 8.94 -18.93
C ILE A 39 11.39 8.24 -19.15
N ASN A 40 10.91 8.16 -20.39
CA ASN A 40 9.69 7.42 -20.71
C ASN A 40 9.79 5.96 -20.22
N ILE A 41 10.94 5.30 -20.45
CA ILE A 41 11.18 3.92 -20.02
C ILE A 41 11.15 3.77 -18.50
N ILE A 42 11.83 4.64 -17.75
CA ILE A 42 11.88 4.55 -16.27
C ILE A 42 10.49 4.80 -15.67
N LEU A 43 9.77 5.80 -16.16
CA LEU A 43 8.44 6.16 -15.64
C LEU A 43 7.39 5.12 -15.98
N GLN A 44 7.38 4.63 -17.22
CA GLN A 44 6.53 3.50 -17.62
C GLN A 44 6.85 2.24 -16.81
N ARG A 45 8.11 1.97 -16.48
CA ARG A 45 8.51 0.81 -15.64
C ARG A 45 8.05 0.92 -14.19
N PHE A 46 8.08 2.10 -13.59
CA PHE A 46 7.62 2.28 -12.22
C PHE A 46 6.09 2.08 -12.11
N TYR A 47 5.35 2.55 -13.12
CA TYR A 47 3.89 2.62 -13.11
C TYR A 47 3.14 1.44 -13.75
N LEU A 48 3.67 0.88 -14.83
CA LEU A 48 3.00 -0.18 -15.58
C LEU A 48 3.47 -1.53 -15.02
N PHE A 49 2.66 -2.14 -14.17
CA PHE A 49 2.87 -3.50 -13.65
C PHE A 49 1.62 -4.36 -13.81
N GLY A 50 1.80 -5.66 -14.05
CA GLY A 50 0.69 -6.57 -14.35
C GLY A 50 0.02 -6.29 -15.71
N LYS A 51 -1.27 -5.90 -15.70
CA LYS A 51 -2.13 -5.76 -16.89
C LYS A 51 -1.63 -4.76 -17.94
N LEU A 52 -0.82 -3.79 -17.52
CA LEU A 52 -0.43 -2.63 -18.31
C LEU A 52 0.90 -2.82 -19.08
N LYS A 53 1.46 -4.04 -19.08
CA LYS A 53 2.80 -4.30 -19.61
C LYS A 53 2.73 -5.15 -20.89
N ASN A 54 3.28 -4.63 -21.99
CA ASN A 54 3.48 -5.39 -23.23
C ASN A 54 4.51 -6.51 -23.03
N GLU A 55 4.27 -7.65 -23.67
CA GLU A 55 4.74 -9.02 -23.40
C GLU A 55 6.26 -9.29 -23.25
N LYS A 56 7.15 -8.30 -23.43
CA LYS A 56 8.59 -8.53 -23.20
C LYS A 56 8.95 -8.31 -21.74
N GLN A 57 9.17 -9.41 -21.00
CA GLN A 57 9.88 -9.37 -19.73
C GLN A 57 11.28 -8.78 -19.95
N ILE A 58 11.57 -7.66 -19.30
CA ILE A 58 12.87 -7.00 -19.36
C ILE A 58 13.63 -7.38 -18.07
N LEU A 59 14.95 -7.53 -18.16
CA LEU A 59 15.89 -8.13 -17.20
C LEU A 59 15.79 -7.66 -15.71
N THR A 60 15.08 -6.58 -15.42
CA THR A 60 15.00 -5.96 -14.07
C THR A 60 13.65 -6.16 -13.37
N ASP A 61 12.78 -6.98 -13.91
CA ASP A 61 11.45 -7.21 -13.34
C ASP A 61 11.41 -8.43 -12.43
N VAL A 62 10.58 -8.35 -11.39
CA VAL A 62 10.48 -9.35 -10.33
C VAL A 62 9.08 -9.99 -10.36
N PRO A 63 8.94 -11.29 -10.06
CA PRO A 63 7.63 -11.94 -10.07
C PRO A 63 6.64 -11.26 -9.13
N LYS A 64 5.38 -11.10 -9.57
CA LYS A 64 4.34 -10.46 -8.76
C LYS A 64 4.03 -11.25 -7.47
N SER A 65 4.31 -12.56 -7.45
CA SER A 65 4.21 -13.40 -6.24
C SER A 65 5.09 -12.91 -5.08
N TYR A 66 6.10 -12.08 -5.34
CA TYR A 66 6.99 -11.53 -4.32
C TYR A 66 6.33 -10.46 -3.44
N PHE A 67 5.07 -10.07 -3.69
CA PHE A 67 4.27 -9.28 -2.73
C PHE A 67 4.26 -9.90 -1.32
N ARG A 68 4.36 -11.24 -1.21
CA ARG A 68 4.47 -11.93 0.09
C ARG A 68 5.71 -11.49 0.89
N HIS A 69 6.82 -11.15 0.23
CA HIS A 69 8.06 -10.75 0.90
C HIS A 69 7.89 -9.42 1.66
N PHE A 70 7.07 -8.51 1.13
CA PHE A 70 6.78 -7.23 1.79
C PHE A 70 6.19 -7.45 3.18
N TYR A 71 5.21 -8.35 3.26
CA TYR A 71 4.53 -8.66 4.51
C TYR A 71 5.37 -9.53 5.44
N ILE A 72 6.16 -10.48 4.92
CA ILE A 72 7.08 -11.29 5.75
C ILE A 72 8.12 -10.38 6.41
N PHE A 73 8.82 -9.58 5.61
CA PHE A 73 9.87 -8.68 6.12
C PHE A 73 9.29 -7.60 7.03
N GLY A 74 8.15 -7.02 6.63
CA GLY A 74 7.39 -6.10 7.44
C GLY A 74 6.99 -6.68 8.80
N LEU A 75 6.41 -7.88 8.84
CA LEU A 75 6.01 -8.55 10.09
C LEU A 75 7.20 -8.83 10.99
N LEU A 76 8.31 -9.36 10.46
CA LEU A 76 9.52 -9.64 11.24
C LEU A 76 10.00 -8.40 11.97
N ILE A 77 10.15 -7.27 11.26
CA ILE A 77 10.61 -6.02 11.85
C ILE A 77 9.57 -5.46 12.82
N ASN A 78 8.29 -5.44 12.45
CA ASN A 78 7.26 -4.81 13.28
C ASN A 78 6.94 -5.61 14.55
N ILE A 79 7.06 -6.94 14.53
CA ILE A 79 6.96 -7.75 15.76
C ILE A 79 8.11 -7.41 16.70
N VAL A 80 9.34 -7.32 16.19
CA VAL A 80 10.49 -6.89 16.99
C VAL A 80 10.24 -5.49 17.56
N LEU A 81 9.87 -4.52 16.72
CA LEU A 81 9.56 -3.15 17.16
C LEU A 81 8.46 -3.12 18.22
N PHE A 82 7.38 -3.90 18.07
CA PHE A 82 6.30 -4.00 19.05
C PHE A 82 6.75 -4.58 20.39
N LEU A 83 7.62 -5.60 20.38
CA LEU A 83 8.13 -6.21 21.62
C LEU A 83 9.06 -5.27 22.39
N PHE A 84 9.85 -4.46 21.67
CA PHE A 84 10.77 -3.50 22.29
C PHE A 84 10.07 -2.18 22.66
N TYR A 85 9.13 -1.70 21.85
CA TYR A 85 8.42 -0.44 22.05
C TYR A 85 7.12 -0.66 22.83
N ARG A 86 7.18 -0.44 24.14
CA ARG A 86 6.10 -0.69 25.11
C ARG A 86 5.01 0.41 25.16
N SER A 87 4.67 0.99 24.01
CA SER A 87 3.63 2.01 23.84
C SER A 87 2.90 1.84 22.50
N SER A 88 1.78 2.54 22.30
CA SER A 88 0.94 2.43 21.08
C SER A 88 0.47 1.01 20.75
N TYR A 89 0.19 0.18 21.77
CA TYR A 89 -0.17 -1.23 21.60
C TYR A 89 -1.33 -1.45 20.65
N VAL A 90 -2.41 -0.65 20.78
CA VAL A 90 -3.62 -0.82 19.96
C VAL A 90 -3.31 -0.64 18.47
N LEU A 91 -2.59 0.43 18.11
CA LEU A 91 -2.23 0.70 16.73
C LEU A 91 -1.25 -0.34 16.17
N PHE A 92 -0.26 -0.77 16.95
CA PHE A 92 0.64 -1.86 16.54
C PHE A 92 -0.09 -3.18 16.31
N ILE A 93 -0.97 -3.59 17.23
CA ILE A 93 -1.74 -4.83 17.10
C ILE A 93 -2.60 -4.77 15.85
N ILE A 94 -3.32 -3.67 15.63
CA ILE A 94 -4.17 -3.49 14.44
C ILE A 94 -3.33 -3.53 13.15
N PHE A 95 -2.16 -2.87 13.13
CA PHE A 95 -1.26 -2.89 11.97
C PHE A 95 -0.66 -4.28 11.70
N ILE A 96 -0.26 -5.01 12.75
CA ILE A 96 0.22 -6.38 12.64
C ILE A 96 -0.89 -7.31 12.15
N CYS A 97 -2.12 -7.19 12.68
CA CYS A 97 -3.28 -7.93 12.20
C CYS A 97 -3.56 -7.66 10.71
N HIS A 98 -3.47 -6.40 10.28
CA HIS A 98 -3.55 -6.05 8.86
C HIS A 98 -2.49 -6.79 8.04
N MET A 99 -1.22 -6.76 8.45
CA MET A 99 -0.15 -7.42 7.70
C MET A 99 -0.29 -8.94 7.68
N PHE A 100 -0.70 -9.57 8.78
CA PHE A 100 -0.98 -11.01 8.81
C PHE A 100 -2.10 -11.40 7.84
N ARG A 101 -3.21 -10.64 7.83
CA ARG A 101 -4.30 -10.87 6.86
C ARG A 101 -3.79 -10.72 5.43
N ARG A 102 -3.03 -9.66 5.13
CA ARG A 102 -2.48 -9.43 3.79
C ARG A 102 -1.50 -10.52 3.36
N LEU A 103 -0.66 -11.02 4.28
CA LEU A 103 0.21 -12.16 4.02
C LEU A 103 -0.60 -13.43 3.72
N TYR A 104 -1.61 -13.74 4.54
CA TYR A 104 -2.53 -14.84 4.30
C TYR A 104 -3.19 -14.73 2.92
N GLU A 105 -3.69 -13.54 2.56
CA GLU A 105 -4.28 -13.31 1.25
C GLU A 105 -3.27 -13.51 0.12
N CYS A 106 -2.02 -13.08 0.27
CA CYS A 106 -0.99 -13.29 -0.74
C CYS A 106 -0.63 -14.76 -0.94
N ILE A 107 -0.65 -15.57 0.12
CA ILE A 107 -0.28 -17.00 0.06
C ILE A 107 -1.45 -17.85 -0.44
N TYR A 108 -2.66 -17.63 0.09
CA TYR A 108 -3.78 -18.57 -0.07
C TYR A 108 -4.89 -18.06 -0.98
N VAL A 109 -5.08 -16.73 -1.07
CA VAL A 109 -6.18 -16.14 -1.85
C VAL A 109 -5.71 -15.74 -3.24
N HIS A 110 -4.62 -14.98 -3.35
CA HIS A 110 -4.16 -14.42 -4.61
C HIS A 110 -3.70 -15.52 -5.58
N ARG A 111 -4.17 -15.40 -6.83
CA ARG A 111 -3.71 -16.21 -7.95
C ARG A 111 -2.93 -15.32 -8.90
N PHE A 112 -1.61 -15.27 -8.72
CA PHE A 112 -0.71 -14.55 -9.61
C PHE A 112 -0.57 -15.33 -10.93
N SER A 113 -0.65 -14.63 -12.08
CA SER A 113 -0.34 -15.25 -13.38
C SER A 113 1.18 -15.47 -13.47
N GLN A 114 1.61 -16.51 -14.18
CA GLN A 114 3.02 -16.87 -14.34
C GLN A 114 3.85 -15.73 -14.96
N ASN A 115 3.24 -14.95 -15.86
CA ASN A 115 3.89 -13.83 -16.55
C ASN A 115 3.69 -12.48 -15.84
N ALA A 116 2.96 -12.44 -14.72
CA ALA A 116 2.73 -11.20 -14.00
C ALA A 116 4.01 -10.78 -13.25
N SER A 117 4.58 -9.66 -13.67
CA SER A 117 5.77 -9.05 -13.05
C SER A 117 5.48 -7.66 -12.46
N MET A 118 6.26 -7.25 -11.47
CA MET A 118 6.37 -5.87 -10.99
C MET A 118 7.81 -5.38 -11.19
N SER A 119 8.02 -4.06 -11.29
CA SER A 119 9.37 -3.52 -11.41
C SER A 119 10.15 -3.65 -10.10
N PHE A 120 11.48 -3.75 -10.20
CA PHE A 120 12.35 -3.82 -9.02
C PHE A 120 12.23 -2.59 -8.10
N LEU A 121 11.97 -1.40 -8.64
CA LEU A 121 11.75 -0.20 -7.83
C LEU A 121 10.46 -0.31 -7.01
N HIS A 122 9.36 -0.79 -7.60
CA HIS A 122 8.13 -1.07 -6.86
C HIS A 122 8.36 -2.12 -5.77
N TYR A 123 9.16 -3.15 -6.08
CA TYR A 123 9.57 -4.16 -5.11
C TYR A 123 10.34 -3.55 -3.93
N LEU A 124 11.33 -2.70 -4.20
CA LEU A 124 12.12 -2.02 -3.17
C LEU A 124 11.25 -1.10 -2.30
N THR A 125 10.37 -0.31 -2.92
CA THR A 125 9.42 0.54 -2.19
C THR A 125 8.55 -0.28 -1.25
N GLY A 126 8.01 -1.43 -1.70
CA GLY A 126 7.21 -2.32 -0.87
C GLY A 126 7.98 -2.93 0.32
N ILE A 127 9.24 -3.31 0.12
CA ILE A 127 10.12 -3.84 1.18
C ILE A 127 10.42 -2.77 2.24
N ILE A 128 10.62 -1.51 1.83
CA ILE A 128 10.92 -0.39 2.74
C ILE A 128 9.67 0.11 3.47
N HIS A 129 8.52 0.09 2.81
CA HIS A 129 7.27 0.67 3.31
C HIS A 129 6.84 0.10 4.67
N TYR A 130 6.67 -1.22 4.79
CA TYR A 130 6.11 -1.83 6.01
C TYR A 130 6.99 -1.67 7.27
N PRO A 131 8.33 -1.81 7.19
CA PRO A 131 9.22 -1.46 8.30
C PRO A 131 9.11 0.02 8.72
N LEU A 132 9.06 0.95 7.76
CA LEU A 132 8.98 2.37 8.06
C LEU A 132 7.63 2.79 8.65
N VAL A 133 6.54 2.08 8.32
CA VAL A 133 5.24 2.30 9.00
C VAL A 133 5.38 2.03 10.50
N GLY A 134 6.07 0.96 10.91
CA GLY A 134 6.37 0.67 12.31
C GLY A 134 7.15 1.79 13.01
N LEU A 135 8.21 2.28 12.36
CA LEU A 135 8.98 3.43 12.87
C LEU A 135 8.13 4.70 12.94
N THR A 136 7.19 4.88 12.00
CA THR A 136 6.25 6.00 12.00
C THR A 136 5.30 5.92 13.19
N ILE A 137 4.78 4.74 13.55
CA ILE A 137 3.96 4.52 14.76
C ILE A 137 4.74 4.89 16.03
N ILE A 138 5.99 4.44 16.15
CA ILE A 138 6.86 4.76 17.29
C ILE A 138 7.09 6.28 17.39
N THR A 139 7.42 6.89 16.26
CA THR A 139 7.76 8.32 16.22
C THR A 139 6.53 9.18 16.47
N ASP A 140 5.37 8.78 15.98
CA ASP A 140 4.12 9.48 16.23
C ASP A 140 3.74 9.49 17.73
N ASP A 141 3.98 8.38 18.42
CA ASP A 141 3.77 8.28 19.86
C ASP A 141 4.75 9.12 20.68
N LYS A 142 6.05 9.08 20.35
CA LYS A 142 7.09 9.84 21.07
C LYS A 142 6.90 11.35 21.00
N TYR A 143 6.42 11.87 19.87
CA TYR A 143 6.33 13.30 19.61
C TYR A 143 4.96 13.89 19.93
N SER A 144 4.05 13.12 20.56
CA SER A 144 2.72 13.59 20.92
C SER A 144 2.47 13.61 22.42
N LEU A 145 1.77 14.65 22.86
CA LEU A 145 1.23 14.79 24.20
C LEU A 145 -0.31 14.63 24.22
N LYS A 146 -0.93 14.31 23.08
CA LYS A 146 -2.38 14.23 22.94
C LYS A 146 -2.90 12.87 23.34
N HIS A 147 -3.95 12.82 24.15
CA HIS A 147 -4.70 11.59 24.36
C HIS A 147 -5.67 11.36 23.20
N ILE A 148 -5.74 10.13 22.70
CA ILE A 148 -6.71 9.71 21.69
C ILE A 148 -8.05 9.44 22.39
N SER A 149 -9.12 10.07 21.94
CA SER A 149 -10.45 9.89 22.51
C SER A 149 -11.00 8.49 22.25
N ILE A 150 -11.84 7.97 23.17
CA ILE A 150 -12.53 6.68 22.98
C ILE A 150 -13.39 6.66 21.71
N VAL A 151 -13.97 7.82 21.35
CA VAL A 151 -14.75 7.97 20.11
C VAL A 151 -13.88 7.69 18.89
N ASN A 152 -12.65 8.21 18.85
CA ASN A 152 -11.71 7.92 17.76
C ASN A 152 -11.34 6.44 17.73
N TYR A 153 -11.11 5.80 18.87
CA TYR A 153 -10.84 4.35 18.94
C TYR A 153 -11.99 3.53 18.35
N CYS A 154 -13.23 3.78 18.80
CA CYS A 154 -14.41 3.07 18.32
C CYS A 154 -14.63 3.29 16.81
N PHE A 155 -14.54 4.55 16.37
CA PHE A 155 -14.69 4.89 14.95
C PHE A 155 -13.62 4.22 14.09
N ALA A 156 -12.36 4.30 14.51
CA ALA A 156 -11.26 3.69 13.79
C ALA A 156 -11.38 2.17 13.72
N LEU A 157 -11.78 1.51 14.81
CA LEU A 157 -11.96 0.06 14.82
C LEU A 157 -13.08 -0.36 13.85
N LEU A 158 -14.21 0.33 13.88
CA LEU A 158 -15.31 0.10 12.93
C LEU A 158 -14.85 0.30 11.48
N LEU A 159 -14.14 1.40 11.21
CA LEU A 159 -13.63 1.70 9.87
C LEU A 159 -12.63 0.64 9.40
N PHE A 160 -11.69 0.25 10.27
CA PHE A 160 -10.68 -0.76 9.99
C PHE A 160 -11.30 -2.12 9.66
N LEU A 161 -12.27 -2.57 10.46
CA LEU A 161 -12.94 -3.86 10.27
C LEU A 161 -13.75 -3.88 8.97
N ASN A 162 -14.54 -2.83 8.71
CA ASN A 162 -15.33 -2.71 7.48
C ASN A 162 -14.43 -2.66 6.23
N ALA A 163 -13.40 -1.81 6.24
CA ALA A 163 -12.47 -1.68 5.13
C ALA A 163 -11.67 -2.97 4.90
N SER A 164 -11.19 -3.63 5.96
CA SER A 164 -10.50 -4.92 5.87
C SER A 164 -11.41 -6.01 5.32
N TYR A 165 -12.67 -6.05 5.74
CA TYR A 165 -13.66 -6.99 5.21
C TYR A 165 -13.91 -6.77 3.71
N ILE A 166 -14.19 -5.53 3.29
CA ILE A 166 -14.39 -5.19 1.88
C ILE A 166 -13.17 -5.59 1.06
N GLN A 167 -11.98 -5.23 1.52
CA GLN A 167 -10.75 -5.56 0.81
C GLN A 167 -10.56 -7.07 0.65
N HIS A 168 -10.80 -7.84 1.73
CA HIS A 168 -10.70 -9.30 1.69
C HIS A 168 -11.69 -9.92 0.70
N ARG A 169 -12.96 -9.49 0.75
CA ARG A 169 -14.01 -9.96 -0.17
C ARG A 169 -13.68 -9.67 -1.63
N VAL A 170 -13.17 -8.47 -1.90
CA VAL A 170 -12.74 -8.07 -3.24
C VAL A 170 -11.59 -8.96 -3.73
N HIS A 171 -10.59 -9.24 -2.91
CA HIS A 171 -9.49 -10.16 -3.28
C HIS A 171 -9.98 -11.59 -3.53
N LEU A 172 -10.91 -12.10 -2.72
CA LEU A 172 -11.52 -13.40 -2.95
C LEU A 172 -12.26 -13.46 -4.29
N THR A 173 -13.08 -12.46 -4.60
CA THR A 173 -13.82 -12.37 -5.88
C THR A 173 -12.86 -12.32 -7.07
N LEU A 174 -11.79 -11.53 -6.99
CA LEU A 174 -10.76 -11.48 -8.04
C LEU A 174 -10.08 -12.85 -8.24
N ALA A 175 -9.79 -13.56 -7.15
CA ALA A 175 -9.19 -14.88 -7.21
C ALA A 175 -10.14 -15.93 -7.81
N GLN A 176 -11.43 -15.86 -7.49
CA GLN A 176 -12.46 -16.75 -8.04
C GLN A 176 -12.66 -16.54 -9.53
N ASN A 177 -12.75 -15.28 -9.98
CA ASN A 177 -12.91 -14.96 -11.40
C ASN A 177 -11.73 -15.48 -12.23
N ARG A 178 -10.49 -15.37 -11.74
CA ARG A 178 -9.32 -15.95 -12.41
C ARG A 178 -9.35 -17.48 -12.52
N ARG A 179 -9.97 -18.19 -11.58
CA ARG A 179 -10.11 -19.65 -11.64
C ARG A 179 -11.06 -20.10 -12.74
N LYS A 180 -12.09 -19.29 -13.04
CA LYS A 180 -13.13 -19.64 -14.01
C LYS A 180 -12.67 -19.49 -15.46
N GLU A 181 -11.82 -18.51 -15.75
CA GLU A 181 -11.47 -18.14 -17.14
C GLU A 181 -10.07 -18.56 -17.61
N ASN A 182 -9.42 -19.52 -16.94
CA ASN A 182 -8.10 -20.07 -17.34
C ASN A 182 -7.09 -19.00 -17.82
N GLU A 183 -6.62 -18.18 -16.88
CA GLU A 183 -5.60 -17.13 -17.03
C GLU A 183 -5.98 -15.86 -17.81
N ASN A 184 -7.08 -15.85 -18.58
CA ASN A 184 -7.58 -14.61 -19.16
C ASN A 184 -8.12 -13.68 -18.09
N TYR A 185 -7.88 -12.37 -18.25
CA TYR A 185 -8.24 -11.35 -17.26
C TYR A 185 -9.73 -10.97 -17.38
N PRO A 186 -10.62 -11.50 -16.51
CA PRO A 186 -12.04 -11.25 -16.64
C PRO A 186 -12.38 -9.85 -16.15
N ILE A 187 -13.48 -9.29 -16.65
CA ILE A 187 -14.14 -8.18 -15.94
C ILE A 187 -14.67 -8.75 -14.62
N PRO A 188 -14.24 -8.21 -13.46
CA PRO A 188 -14.56 -8.80 -12.18
C PRO A 188 -16.04 -8.62 -11.83
N ASN A 189 -16.77 -9.73 -11.75
CA ASN A 189 -18.18 -9.77 -11.38
C ASN A 189 -18.40 -10.55 -10.07
N GLY A 190 -19.52 -10.31 -9.38
CA GLY A 190 -19.96 -11.10 -8.22
C GLY A 190 -19.79 -10.45 -6.83
N TYR A 191 -19.35 -9.19 -6.76
CA TYR A 191 -19.39 -8.40 -5.51
C TYR A 191 -19.79 -6.96 -5.82
N TRP A 192 -20.78 -6.42 -5.10
CA TRP A 192 -21.43 -5.13 -5.37
C TRP A 192 -20.45 -3.97 -5.58
N ALA A 193 -19.31 -3.97 -4.89
CA ALA A 193 -18.37 -2.87 -4.99
C ALA A 193 -17.75 -2.72 -6.39
N PHE A 194 -17.70 -3.80 -7.19
CA PHE A 194 -17.22 -3.74 -8.58
C PHE A 194 -18.20 -3.08 -9.54
N GLU A 195 -19.46 -2.91 -9.16
CA GLU A 195 -20.46 -2.18 -9.96
C GLU A 195 -20.21 -0.67 -9.93
N TYR A 196 -19.56 -0.17 -8.87
CA TYR A 196 -19.27 1.25 -8.67
C TYR A 196 -17.81 1.62 -8.89
N PHE A 197 -16.87 0.71 -8.57
CA PHE A 197 -15.45 0.99 -8.61
C PHE A 197 -14.67 -0.11 -9.33
N SER A 198 -13.75 0.26 -10.22
CA SER A 198 -12.89 -0.72 -10.90
C SER A 198 -11.88 -1.39 -9.96
N CYS A 199 -11.42 -0.68 -8.94
CA CYS A 199 -10.45 -1.18 -7.94
C CYS A 199 -10.91 -0.91 -6.49
N PRO A 200 -11.98 -1.58 -6.01
CA PRO A 200 -12.49 -1.31 -4.67
C PRO A 200 -11.49 -1.67 -3.55
N ASN A 201 -10.54 -2.56 -3.83
CA ASN A 201 -9.45 -2.95 -2.93
C ASN A 201 -8.50 -1.79 -2.60
N TYR A 202 -8.26 -0.87 -3.54
CA TYR A 202 -7.39 0.30 -3.32
C TYR A 202 -8.09 1.34 -2.44
N ILE A 203 -9.39 1.57 -2.65
CA ILE A 203 -10.21 2.43 -1.79
C ILE A 203 -10.26 1.87 -0.37
N ALA A 204 -10.44 0.55 -0.23
CA ALA A 204 -10.43 -0.11 1.07
C ALA A 204 -9.07 0.04 1.78
N GLU A 205 -7.95 -0.02 1.06
CA GLU A 205 -6.61 0.23 1.64
C GLU A 205 -6.49 1.68 2.16
N ILE A 206 -7.00 2.66 1.42
CA ILE A 206 -7.04 4.06 1.88
C ILE A 206 -7.81 4.16 3.21
N PHE A 207 -8.99 3.55 3.31
CA PHE A 207 -9.77 3.58 4.55
C PHE A 207 -9.10 2.84 5.71
N ILE A 208 -8.33 1.78 5.44
CA ILE A 208 -7.48 1.13 6.45
C ILE A 208 -6.46 2.13 6.99
N TYR A 209 -5.73 2.86 6.14
CA TYR A 209 -4.75 3.84 6.61
C TYR A 209 -5.38 5.07 7.27
N ILE A 210 -6.57 5.50 6.84
CA ILE A 210 -7.35 6.52 7.55
C ILE A 210 -7.71 6.02 8.95
N SER A 211 -8.10 4.74 9.12
CA SER A 211 -8.36 4.18 10.45
C SER A 211 -7.12 4.25 11.35
N PHE A 212 -5.92 4.02 10.80
CA PHE A 212 -4.67 4.18 11.54
C PHE A 212 -4.42 5.63 11.92
N LEU A 213 -4.75 6.60 11.06
CA LEU A 213 -4.66 8.03 11.38
C LEU A 213 -5.59 8.45 12.53
N PHE A 214 -6.76 7.81 12.67
CA PHE A 214 -7.64 8.05 13.81
C PHE A 214 -7.12 7.41 15.12
N LEU A 215 -6.33 6.34 15.02
CA LEU A 215 -5.63 5.67 16.13
C LEU A 215 -4.24 6.26 16.41
N SER A 216 -3.82 7.26 15.64
CA SER A 216 -2.54 7.92 15.81
C SER A 216 -2.74 9.31 16.38
N HIS A 217 -1.63 9.93 16.77
CA HIS A 217 -1.56 11.29 17.27
C HIS A 217 -1.57 12.35 16.17
N ARG A 218 -1.58 11.91 14.90
CA ARG A 218 -1.62 12.78 13.71
C ARG A 218 -0.43 13.73 13.68
N THR A 219 0.74 13.27 14.13
CA THR A 219 1.98 14.01 13.92
C THR A 219 2.26 14.13 12.42
N LEU A 220 3.18 15.04 12.04
CA LEU A 220 3.50 15.29 10.65
C LEU A 220 3.89 13.99 9.92
N CYS A 221 4.70 13.13 10.55
CA CYS A 221 5.14 11.89 9.90
C CYS A 221 3.98 10.94 9.58
N PHE A 222 2.98 10.86 10.46
CA PHE A 222 1.82 9.99 10.26
C PHE A 222 0.85 10.56 9.23
N MET A 223 0.68 11.88 9.20
CA MET A 223 -0.08 12.56 8.14
C MET A 223 0.59 12.35 6.78
N SER A 224 1.91 12.51 6.69
CA SER A 224 2.69 12.27 5.47
C SER A 224 2.60 10.81 5.00
N LEU A 225 2.65 9.83 5.91
CA LEU A 225 2.40 8.42 5.59
C LEU A 225 0.99 8.22 4.99
N THR A 226 -0.02 8.87 5.55
CA THR A 226 -1.40 8.75 5.05
C THR A 226 -1.53 9.36 3.65
N ILE A 227 -0.90 10.52 3.41
CA ILE A 227 -0.82 11.15 2.08
C ILE A 227 -0.15 10.20 1.08
N TRP A 228 0.96 9.57 1.46
CA TRP A 228 1.65 8.59 0.62
C TRP A 228 0.72 7.46 0.17
N VAL A 229 -0.02 6.86 1.09
CA VAL A 229 -0.96 5.79 0.74
C VAL A 229 -2.07 6.29 -0.17
N ILE A 230 -2.67 7.46 0.12
CA ILE A 230 -3.71 8.04 -0.73
C ILE A 230 -3.18 8.26 -2.15
N VAL A 231 -2.04 8.91 -2.31
CA VAL A 231 -1.40 9.18 -3.61
C VAL A 231 -1.17 7.88 -4.37
N ASN A 232 -0.50 6.91 -3.73
CA ASN A 232 -0.14 5.64 -4.37
C ASN A 232 -1.37 4.82 -4.79
N GLN A 233 -2.39 4.74 -3.93
CA GLN A 233 -3.60 3.96 -4.21
C GLN A 233 -4.51 4.64 -5.24
N CYS A 234 -4.71 5.96 -5.17
CA CYS A 234 -5.49 6.70 -6.16
C CYS A 234 -4.87 6.61 -7.55
N LEU A 235 -3.55 6.79 -7.65
CA LEU A 235 -2.85 6.74 -8.92
C LEU A 235 -2.86 5.32 -9.51
N SER A 236 -2.64 4.29 -8.69
CA SER A 236 -2.77 2.89 -9.11
C SER A 236 -4.19 2.56 -9.58
N ALA A 237 -5.22 3.11 -8.92
CA ALA A 237 -6.62 2.95 -9.32
C ALA A 237 -6.90 3.58 -10.69
N LEU A 238 -6.47 4.83 -10.88
CA LEU A 238 -6.67 5.58 -12.14
C LEU A 238 -5.98 4.90 -13.31
N LEU A 239 -4.74 4.43 -13.13
CA LEU A 239 -4.00 3.70 -14.16
C LEU A 239 -4.60 2.33 -14.46
N THR A 240 -5.26 1.69 -13.51
CA THR A 240 -5.93 0.39 -13.73
C THR A 240 -7.31 0.55 -14.37
N HIS A 241 -7.95 1.72 -14.19
CA HIS A 241 -9.26 2.04 -14.78
C HIS A 241 -9.16 2.38 -16.27
N ARG A 242 -8.06 3.05 -16.66
CA ARG A 242 -7.72 3.29 -18.07
C ARG A 242 -7.32 2.01 -18.79
#